data_AF-A0A6N4UVW4-F1
#
_entry.id   AF-A0A6N4UVW4-F1
#
_cell.length_a   1.000
_cell.length_b   1.000
_cell.length_c   1.000
_cell.angle_alpha   90.00
_cell.angle_beta   90.00
_cell.angle_gamma   90.00
#
_symmetry.space_group_name_H-M   'P 1'
#
loop_
_entity.id
_entity.type
_entity.pdbx_description
1 polymer ?
#
loop_
_entity_poly.entity_id
_entity_poly.type
_entity_poly.pdbx_seq_one_letter_code
_entity_poly.pdbx_strand_id
1 'polypeptide(L)'
;MKMIIINGMRVYSSPLQSAGLDRLLDELRPGTTRLTVPLVADIVQVGIGGDFETTTVAVSATNTAVRVRRVDGRRLQVHIVENWTDASSPGVATPVFDEPVEELVLERCDGHWVFGSRMRARPTELDRFVGTLTRFALAKQLCAGGLDQAAGAA
;
A
#
# COMPACT_ATOMS: atom_id res chain seq x y z
N MET A 1 -7.42 20.38 -4.41
CA MET A 1 -7.46 19.21 -3.50
C MET A 1 -6.03 18.98 -3.03
N LYS A 2 -5.76 19.28 -1.76
CA LYS A 2 -4.42 19.60 -1.23
C LYS A 2 -3.80 18.35 -0.57
N MET A 3 -2.59 18.01 -1.01
CA MET A 3 -1.43 17.54 -0.23
C MET A 3 -1.70 16.53 0.90
N ILE A 4 -1.36 15.25 0.69
CA ILE A 4 -1.00 14.38 1.81
C ILE A 4 0.47 14.68 2.12
N ILE A 5 0.68 15.53 3.11
CA ILE A 5 1.99 15.83 3.69
C ILE A 5 2.42 14.61 4.50
N ILE A 6 3.50 13.95 4.08
CA ILE A 6 4.21 12.96 4.91
C ILE A 6 5.20 13.74 5.81
N ASN A 7 4.69 14.44 6.81
CA ASN A 7 5.50 14.95 7.92
C ASN A 7 4.84 14.49 9.21
N GLY A 8 5.38 13.43 9.81
CA GLY A 8 4.98 13.00 11.14
C GLY A 8 5.09 11.52 11.46
N MET A 9 5.19 10.61 10.48
CA MET A 9 5.48 9.20 10.77
C MET A 9 6.98 8.94 10.67
N ARG A 10 7.69 9.22 11.77
CA ARG A 10 8.95 8.55 12.06
C ARG A 10 8.70 7.03 11.99
N VAL A 11 9.30 6.39 10.99
CA VAL A 11 9.83 5.02 11.04
C VAL A 11 8.93 4.02 11.77
N TYR A 12 7.92 3.48 11.09
CA TYR A 12 7.46 2.11 11.35
C TYR A 12 7.98 1.18 10.25
N SER A 13 9.30 1.24 10.03
CA SER A 13 10.05 0.30 9.19
C SER A 13 10.39 -1.01 9.94
N SER A 14 9.67 -1.30 11.03
CA SER A 14 9.76 -2.61 11.66
C SER A 14 9.15 -3.63 10.71
N PRO A 15 9.88 -4.72 10.36
CA PRO A 15 9.23 -5.86 9.73
C PRO A 15 8.09 -6.29 10.65
N LEU A 16 6.85 -6.16 10.16
CA LEU A 16 5.73 -6.78 10.85
C LEU A 16 6.03 -8.28 10.86
N GLN A 17 6.08 -8.89 12.03
CA GLN A 17 6.01 -10.35 12.11
C GLN A 17 4.73 -10.78 11.37
N SER A 18 4.74 -11.92 10.68
CA SER A 18 3.62 -12.39 9.87
C SER A 18 2.26 -12.30 10.58
N ALA A 19 2.21 -12.64 11.87
CA ALA A 19 1.01 -12.52 12.71
C ALA A 19 0.47 -11.08 12.86
N GLY A 20 1.34 -10.07 12.79
CA GLY A 20 0.96 -8.65 12.79
C GLY A 20 0.40 -8.19 11.45
N LEU A 21 0.90 -8.74 10.34
CA LEU A 21 0.35 -8.46 9.01
C LEU A 21 -1.03 -9.10 8.81
N ASP A 22 -1.21 -10.33 9.29
CA ASP A 22 -2.50 -11.03 9.23
C ASP A 22 -3.62 -10.23 9.90
N ARG A 23 -3.38 -9.79 11.14
CA ARG A 23 -4.34 -8.98 11.90
C ARG A 23 -4.67 -7.67 11.19
N LEU A 24 -3.65 -7.02 10.64
CA LEU A 24 -3.82 -5.76 9.91
C LEU A 24 -4.68 -5.95 8.65
N LEU A 25 -4.51 -7.07 7.94
CA LEU A 25 -5.33 -7.41 6.77
C LEU A 25 -6.77 -7.77 7.15
N ASP A 26 -6.97 -8.42 8.30
CA ASP A 26 -8.30 -8.75 8.83
C ASP A 26 -9.15 -7.52 9.17
N GLU A 27 -8.53 -6.36 9.41
CA GLU A 27 -9.23 -5.11 9.64
C GLU A 27 -9.81 -4.50 8.35
N LEU A 28 -9.37 -4.93 7.17
CA LEU A 28 -9.87 -4.38 5.90
C LEU A 28 -11.35 -4.72 5.71
N ARG A 29 -12.15 -3.69 5.47
CA ARG A 29 -13.55 -3.89 5.06
C ARG A 29 -13.60 -4.38 3.62
N PRO A 30 -14.48 -5.35 3.29
CA PRO A 30 -14.69 -5.79 1.91
C PRO A 30 -15.06 -4.62 0.99
N GLY A 31 -14.55 -4.66 -0.24
CA GLY A 31 -14.72 -3.62 -1.25
C GLY A 31 -13.39 -3.15 -1.84
N THR A 32 -13.44 -2.11 -2.66
CA THR A 32 -12.25 -1.55 -3.32
C THR A 32 -11.92 -0.16 -2.78
N THR A 33 -10.73 -0.02 -2.21
CA THR A 33 -10.14 1.25 -1.80
C THR A 33 -9.10 1.70 -2.83
N ARG A 34 -9.29 2.89 -3.42
CA ARG A 34 -8.31 3.48 -4.35
C ARG A 34 -7.33 4.38 -3.60
N LEU A 35 -6.03 4.19 -3.81
CA LEU A 35 -4.98 5.00 -3.21
C LEU A 35 -4.19 5.71 -4.30
N THR A 36 -3.97 7.01 -4.13
CA THR A 36 -3.08 7.80 -5.00
C THR A 36 -1.68 7.70 -4.45
N VAL A 37 -0.73 7.29 -5.28
CA VAL A 37 0.66 7.00 -4.87
C VAL A 37 1.65 7.70 -5.80
N PRO A 38 2.82 8.14 -5.30
CA PRO A 38 3.87 8.71 -6.13
C PRO A 38 4.38 7.72 -7.17
N LEU A 39 4.68 8.23 -8.36
CA LEU A 39 5.17 7.49 -9.52
C LEU A 39 6.44 8.15 -10.05
N VAL A 40 7.52 7.39 -10.18
CA VAL A 40 8.78 7.85 -10.77
C VAL A 40 9.26 6.80 -11.77
N ALA A 41 9.48 7.20 -13.02
CA ALA A 41 9.88 6.30 -14.11
C ALA A 41 8.99 5.05 -14.23
N ASP A 42 7.67 5.25 -14.10
CA ASP A 42 6.64 4.20 -14.09
C ASP A 42 6.70 3.19 -12.92
N ILE A 43 7.47 3.51 -11.87
CA ILE A 43 7.60 2.73 -10.63
C ILE A 43 6.95 3.46 -9.47
N VAL A 44 6.07 2.78 -8.74
CA VAL A 44 5.43 3.31 -7.53
C VAL A 44 6.48 3.46 -6.43
N GLN A 45 6.54 4.63 -5.81
CA GLN A 45 7.50 4.92 -4.75
C GLN A 45 6.79 4.97 -3.39
N VAL A 46 7.33 4.23 -2.43
CA VAL A 46 6.87 4.23 -1.03
C VAL A 46 7.94 4.86 -0.16
N GLY A 47 7.57 5.83 0.68
CA GLY A 47 8.52 6.50 1.59
C GLY A 47 9.07 7.83 1.10
N ILE A 48 8.57 8.35 -0.03
CA ILE A 48 8.94 9.68 -0.57
C ILE A 48 7.81 10.69 -0.38
N GLY A 49 8.15 11.99 -0.27
CA GLY A 49 7.19 13.08 -0.20
C GLY A 49 7.49 14.22 -1.18
N GLY A 50 6.55 15.13 -1.42
CA GLY A 50 6.75 16.24 -2.36
C GLY A 50 5.87 16.14 -3.59
N ASP A 51 6.20 16.93 -4.61
CA ASP A 51 5.42 17.03 -5.84
C ASP A 51 5.99 16.08 -6.90
N PHE A 52 5.34 14.94 -7.06
CA PHE A 52 5.68 13.93 -8.04
C PHE A 52 4.45 13.63 -8.90
N GLU A 53 4.69 13.10 -10.09
CA GLU A 53 3.62 12.41 -10.81
C GLU A 53 3.02 11.31 -9.92
N THR A 54 1.73 11.05 -10.10
CA THR A 54 1.04 10.04 -9.30
C THR A 54 0.28 9.07 -10.18
N THR A 55 0.11 7.86 -9.69
CA THR A 55 -0.86 6.89 -10.24
C THR A 55 -1.84 6.48 -9.15
N THR A 56 -2.88 5.75 -9.55
CA THR A 56 -3.84 5.16 -8.62
C THR A 56 -3.66 3.65 -8.57
N VAL A 57 -3.48 3.12 -7.36
CA VAL A 57 -3.56 1.69 -7.08
C VAL A 57 -4.91 1.37 -6.44
N ALA A 58 -5.52 0.27 -6.87
CA ALA A 58 -6.74 -0.25 -6.27
C ALA A 58 -6.39 -1.40 -5.33
N VAL A 59 -6.77 -1.27 -4.07
CA VAL A 59 -6.73 -2.33 -3.06
C VAL A 59 -8.15 -2.90 -2.96
N SER A 60 -8.37 -4.10 -3.48
CA SER A 60 -9.66 -4.78 -3.43
C SER A 60 -9.61 -5.91 -2.41
N ALA A 61 -10.46 -5.84 -1.40
CA ALA A 61 -10.55 -6.83 -0.34
C ALA A 61 -11.88 -7.58 -0.43
N THR A 62 -11.82 -8.89 -0.23
CA THR A 62 -12.94 -9.75 0.09
C THR A 62 -12.62 -10.48 1.40
N ASN A 63 -13.54 -11.32 1.88
CA ASN A 63 -13.29 -12.14 3.07
C ASN A 63 -12.17 -13.18 2.87
N THR A 64 -11.75 -13.45 1.63
CA THR A 64 -10.80 -14.53 1.30
C THR A 64 -9.65 -14.09 0.39
N ALA A 65 -9.67 -12.86 -0.14
CA ALA A 65 -8.64 -12.37 -1.04
C ALA A 65 -8.39 -10.87 -0.85
N VAL A 66 -7.13 -10.47 -0.93
CA VAL A 66 -6.72 -9.07 -1.09
C VAL A 66 -5.94 -8.94 -2.39
N ARG A 67 -6.34 -8.01 -3.24
CA ARG A 67 -5.75 -7.77 -4.55
C ARG A 67 -5.29 -6.33 -4.68
N VAL A 68 -4.08 -6.13 -5.18
CA VAL A 68 -3.51 -4.81 -5.44
C VAL A 68 -3.04 -4.72 -6.89
N ARG A 69 -3.59 -3.76 -7.63
CA ARG A 69 -3.21 -3.48 -9.01
C ARG A 69 -3.26 -1.99 -9.33
N ARG A 70 -2.55 -1.57 -10.37
CA ARG A 70 -2.74 -0.21 -10.90
C ARG A 70 -4.07 -0.11 -11.63
N VAL A 71 -4.73 1.03 -11.49
CA VAL A 71 -6.03 1.29 -12.13
C VAL A 71 -5.86 1.59 -13.62
N ASP A 72 -4.71 2.11 -14.04
CA ASP A 72 -4.37 2.40 -15.43
C ASP A 72 -4.06 1.15 -16.28
N GLY A 73 -4.11 -0.05 -15.68
CA GLY A 73 -3.86 -1.32 -16.36
C GLY A 73 -2.39 -1.63 -16.63
N ARG A 74 -1.46 -0.74 -16.24
CA ARG A 74 -0.02 -1.03 -16.33
C ARG A 74 0.41 -1.99 -15.23
N ARG A 75 1.56 -2.64 -15.45
CA ARG A 75 2.17 -3.51 -14.44
C ARG A 75 2.61 -2.70 -13.21
N LEU A 76 2.41 -3.28 -12.05
CA LEU A 76 2.81 -2.77 -10.76
C LEU A 76 4.28 -3.13 -10.52
N GLN A 77 5.13 -2.11 -10.47
CA GLN A 77 6.47 -2.21 -9.87
C GLN A 77 6.56 -1.19 -8.73
N VAL A 78 7.24 -1.58 -7.66
CA VAL A 78 7.27 -0.80 -6.41
C VAL A 78 8.68 -0.78 -5.84
N HIS A 79 9.13 0.42 -5.49
CA HIS A 79 10.33 0.62 -4.68
C HIS A 79 9.96 1.17 -3.30
N ILE A 80 10.57 0.60 -2.26
CA ILE A 80 10.58 1.19 -0.92
C ILE A 80 11.84 2.06 -0.83
N VAL A 81 11.64 3.34 -0.55
CA VAL A 81 12.70 4.33 -0.42
C VAL A 81 12.98 4.59 1.05
N GLU A 82 14.20 4.30 1.48
CA GLU A 82 14.70 4.58 2.82
C GLU A 82 15.61 5.81 2.81
N ASN A 83 15.64 6.55 3.91
CA ASN A 83 16.47 7.75 4.10
C ASN A 83 16.19 8.87 3.07
N TRP A 84 14.97 8.92 2.52
CA TRP A 84 14.54 10.02 1.68
C TRP A 84 14.44 11.32 2.49
N THR A 85 14.97 12.42 1.95
CA THR A 85 14.88 13.76 2.56
C THR A 85 14.21 14.75 1.63
N ASP A 86 14.70 14.85 0.39
CA ASP A 86 14.15 15.71 -0.67
C ASP A 86 14.60 15.21 -2.05
N ALA A 87 14.23 15.92 -3.12
CA ALA A 87 14.60 15.56 -4.49
C ALA A 87 16.12 15.58 -4.77
N SER A 88 16.88 16.38 -4.03
CA SER A 88 18.35 16.46 -4.14
C SER A 88 19.05 15.38 -3.30
N SER A 89 18.33 14.76 -2.35
CA SER A 89 18.80 13.70 -1.47
C SER A 89 17.82 12.52 -1.46
N PRO A 90 17.79 11.70 -2.54
CA PRO A 90 16.70 10.76 -2.80
C PRO A 90 16.72 9.47 -1.96
N GLY A 91 17.76 9.21 -1.16
CA GLY A 91 17.86 8.00 -0.34
C GLY A 91 18.19 6.71 -1.12
N VAL A 92 17.84 5.56 -0.56
CA VAL A 92 18.07 4.23 -1.16
C VAL A 92 16.72 3.61 -1.55
N ALA A 93 16.55 3.31 -2.84
CA ALA A 93 15.35 2.66 -3.37
C ALA A 93 15.58 1.15 -3.55
N THR A 94 14.79 0.34 -2.85
CA THR A 94 14.85 -1.12 -2.91
C THR A 94 13.60 -1.69 -3.59
N PRO A 95 13.74 -2.54 -4.63
CA PRO A 95 12.58 -3.13 -5.30
C PRO A 95 11.87 -4.16 -4.42
N VAL A 96 10.54 -4.14 -4.46
CA VAL A 96 9.67 -5.13 -3.81
C VAL A 96 9.57 -6.39 -4.66
N PHE A 97 9.32 -6.23 -5.97
CA PHE A 97 9.22 -7.33 -6.92
C PHE A 97 10.50 -7.41 -7.76
N ASP A 98 10.92 -8.62 -8.09
CA ASP A 98 12.05 -8.83 -9.00
C ASP A 98 11.72 -8.33 -10.40
N GLU A 99 10.45 -8.50 -10.83
CA GLU A 99 9.91 -8.04 -12.11
C GLU A 99 8.53 -7.38 -11.90
N PRO A 100 8.12 -6.43 -12.75
CA PRO A 100 6.79 -5.82 -12.67
C PRO A 100 5.67 -6.86 -12.77
N VAL A 101 4.72 -6.82 -11.84
CA VAL A 101 3.60 -7.78 -11.75
C VAL A 101 2.29 -7.16 -12.23
N GLU A 102 1.37 -7.95 -12.79
CA GLU A 102 0.05 -7.43 -13.17
C GLU A 102 -0.81 -7.10 -11.95
N GLU A 103 -0.72 -7.94 -10.92
CA GLU A 103 -1.47 -7.83 -9.69
C GLU A 103 -0.71 -8.54 -8.56
N LEU A 104 -0.67 -7.92 -7.38
CA LEU A 104 -0.31 -8.59 -6.14
C LEU A 104 -1.58 -9.20 -5.55
N VAL A 105 -1.53 -10.48 -5.20
CA VAL A 105 -2.65 -11.23 -4.62
C VAL A 105 -2.21 -11.84 -3.29
N LEU A 106 -3.02 -11.65 -2.25
CA LEU A 106 -3.00 -12.46 -1.04
C LEU A 106 -4.30 -13.25 -0.95
N GLU A 107 -4.20 -14.51 -0.54
CA GLU A 107 -5.33 -15.42 -0.36
C GLU A 107 -5.36 -15.91 1.09
N ARG A 108 -6.56 -16.16 1.61
CA ARG A 108 -6.71 -16.72 2.95
C ARG A 108 -6.60 -18.24 2.91
N CYS A 109 -5.57 -18.78 3.55
CA CYS A 109 -5.28 -20.21 3.67
C CYS A 109 -5.14 -20.57 5.14
N ASP A 110 -5.93 -21.52 5.63
CA ASP A 110 -5.88 -22.00 7.03
C ASP A 110 -5.92 -20.88 8.10
N GLY A 111 -6.65 -19.80 7.81
CA GLY A 111 -6.78 -18.64 8.71
C GLY A 111 -5.65 -17.61 8.61
N HIS A 112 -4.67 -17.82 7.73
CA HIS A 112 -3.55 -16.92 7.46
C HIS A 112 -3.64 -16.29 6.07
N TRP A 113 -3.07 -15.11 5.90
CA TRP A 113 -2.92 -14.50 4.58
C TRP A 113 -1.61 -14.95 3.93
N VAL A 114 -1.72 -15.49 2.72
CA VAL A 114 -0.58 -16.04 1.98
C VAL A 114 -0.46 -15.34 0.64
N PHE A 115 0.75 -14.96 0.25
CA PHE A 115 1.04 -14.38 -1.06
C PHE A 115 0.85 -15.40 -2.18
N GLY A 116 0.19 -14.99 -3.26
CA GLY A 116 0.03 -15.81 -4.44
C GLY A 116 1.38 -16.18 -5.06
N SER A 117 1.53 -17.43 -5.49
CA SER A 117 2.79 -18.01 -6.00
C SER A 117 3.27 -17.46 -7.35
N ARG A 118 2.48 -16.60 -8.00
CA ARG A 118 2.77 -16.08 -9.34
C ARG A 118 3.77 -14.92 -9.37
N MET A 119 4.20 -14.42 -8.21
CA MET A 119 5.17 -13.31 -8.13
C MET A 119 6.49 -13.74 -7.52
N ARG A 120 7.59 -13.17 -8.01
CA ARG A 120 8.88 -13.21 -7.35
C ARG A 120 9.13 -11.87 -6.68
N ALA A 121 9.29 -11.89 -5.37
CA ALA A 121 9.37 -10.70 -4.55
C ALA A 121 10.33 -10.93 -3.40
N ARG A 122 10.89 -9.84 -2.88
CA ARG A 122 11.70 -9.87 -1.67
C ARG A 122 10.76 -9.91 -0.46
N PRO A 123 10.77 -10.98 0.36
CA PRO A 123 9.73 -11.18 1.37
C PRO A 123 9.60 -10.02 2.37
N THR A 124 10.71 -9.47 2.85
CA THR A 124 10.71 -8.38 3.83
C THR A 124 10.12 -7.09 3.25
N GLU A 125 10.48 -6.75 2.02
CA GLU A 125 9.98 -5.59 1.30
C GLU A 125 8.51 -5.76 0.92
N LEU A 126 8.10 -6.99 0.59
CA LEU A 126 6.71 -7.32 0.30
C LEU A 126 5.81 -7.13 1.52
N ASP A 127 6.22 -7.64 2.69
CA ASP A 127 5.50 -7.45 3.94
C ASP A 127 5.41 -5.97 4.33
N ARG A 128 6.51 -5.23 4.18
CA ARG A 128 6.54 -3.77 4.43
C ARG A 128 5.59 -3.03 3.49
N PHE A 129 5.61 -3.38 2.20
CA PHE A 129 4.74 -2.76 1.19
C PHE A 129 3.27 -3.01 1.50
N VAL A 130 2.87 -4.27 1.72
CA VAL A 130 1.47 -4.62 2.04
C VAL A 130 1.06 -3.98 3.35
N GLY A 131 1.87 -4.06 4.40
CA GLY A 131 1.57 -3.41 5.66
C GLY A 131 1.40 -1.89 5.52
N THR A 132 2.15 -1.25 4.64
CA THR A 132 2.01 0.19 4.36
C THR A 132 0.69 0.46 3.63
N LEU A 133 0.43 -0.24 2.53
CA LEU A 133 -0.81 -0.08 1.76
C LEU A 133 -2.06 -0.34 2.60
N THR A 134 -2.06 -1.40 3.41
CA THR A 134 -3.20 -1.75 4.24
C THR A 134 -3.51 -0.65 5.25
N ARG A 135 -2.50 -0.08 5.92
CA ARG A 135 -2.72 1.07 6.83
C ARG A 135 -3.33 2.28 6.12
N PHE A 136 -2.87 2.60 4.91
CA PHE A 136 -3.45 3.69 4.13
C PHE A 136 -4.88 3.38 3.66
N ALA A 137 -5.14 2.14 3.25
CA ALA A 137 -6.47 1.70 2.88
C ALA A 137 -7.44 1.79 4.07
N LEU A 138 -7.03 1.33 5.26
CA LEU A 138 -7.80 1.45 6.50
C LEU A 138 -8.05 2.90 6.87
N ALA A 139 -7.01 3.75 6.89
CA ALA A 139 -7.16 5.17 7.16
C ALA A 139 -8.19 5.81 6.21
N LYS A 140 -8.15 5.47 4.92
CA LYS A 140 -9.11 5.96 3.93
C LYS A 140 -10.52 5.42 4.15
N GLN A 141 -10.68 4.14 4.47
CA GLN A 141 -11.98 3.53 4.79
C GLN A 141 -12.62 4.16 6.03
N LEU A 142 -11.82 4.46 7.06
CA LEU A 142 -12.26 5.13 8.28
C LEU A 142 -12.70 6.57 8.00
N CYS A 143 -11.93 7.33 7.21
CA CYS A 143 -12.33 8.68 6.80
C CYS A 143 -13.60 8.68 5.95
N ALA A 144 -13.75 7.72 5.03
CA ALA A 144 -14.95 7.60 4.20
C ALA A 144 -16.19 7.24 5.04
N GLY A 145 -16.04 6.35 6.03
CA GLY A 145 -17.13 5.98 6.95
C GLY A 145 -17.49 7.07 7.97
N GLY A 146 -16.63 8.06 8.19
CA GLY A 146 -16.89 9.20 9.08
C GLY A 146 -17.78 10.29 8.47
N LEU A 147 -17.83 10.38 7.14
CA LEU A 147 -18.70 11.35 6.45
C LEU A 147 -20.20 10.98 6.52
N ASP A 148 -20.52 9.71 6.76
CA ASP A 148 -21.91 9.24 6.93
C ASP A 148 -22.48 9.52 8.34
N GLN A 149 -21.63 9.67 9.38
CA GLN A 149 -22.12 9.91 10.76
C GLN A 149 -22.37 11.39 11.11
N ALA A 150 -21.94 12.34 10.28
CA ALA A 150 -22.11 13.77 10.55
C ALA A 150 -23.40 14.38 9.96
N ALA A 151 -24.22 13.61 9.24
CA ALA A 151 -25.47 14.07 8.62
C ALA A 151 -26.74 13.74 9.44
N GLY A 152 -26.58 13.37 10.72
CA GLY A 152 -27.66 12.87 11.58
C GLY A 152 -27.80 13.62 12.92
N ALA A 153 -27.51 14.92 12.98
CA ALA A 153 -27.89 15.76 14.10
C ALA A 153 -28.71 16.94 13.56
N ALA A 154 -30.03 16.77 13.63
CA ALA A 154 -31.02 17.81 13.42
C ALA A 154 -31.17 18.69 14.67
#